data_AF-A0A1Y3NLY9-F1
#
_entry.id   AF-A0A1Y3NLY9-F1
#
_cell.length_a   1.000
_cell.length_b   1.000
_cell.length_c   1.000
_cell.angle_alpha   90.00
_cell.angle_beta   90.00
_cell.angle_gamma   90.00
#
_symmetry.space_group_name_H-M   'P 1'
#
loop_
_entity.id
_entity.type
_entity.pdbx_description
1 polymer ?
#
loop_
_entity_poly.entity_id
_entity_poly.type
_entity_poly.pdbx_seq_one_letter_code
_entity_poly.pdbx_strand_id
1 'polypeptide(L)'
;MFNSVSFNNCVFKDIICIGESDNSSLIRFKSSDYGNTLNMTNITIDNCSSNGDLIIIEGSDSTILQSNLIIKNVTSYGSIINNLSSKSNYYLNNSIISNNKNINKFKCGLISYDNNINIYFHNSTFKNNIVRNNAISGGAIYMNESSIKRENSDNTIKIDIKNTLFFKNKAKYYGGAVYSDINEFDTLNIKNVSFIENNAYAGGAIYINGSNASLFQYNNENFSFKNNTSESHGNDLATGPYLINYSLNLNQTSIKSGEALPIEFTLTDKLNQTVNDMSKYYSNIILSINIDKNEEEGYEYENNDIKIIGNVCNFSKGKCGLNNFKIYSKNPLNVNLLLSLDNENKNIFFKNDKLKLIINNCDSNQFKMYIKGKYYYCENPLCGDNCPASSAMCIKNENKNTNDKNLNICECIKGWKGDECQLKDYAII
;
A
#
# COMPACT_ATOMS: atom_id res chain seq x y z
N MET A 1 13.84 -42.99 -11.40
CA MET A 1 14.91 -42.82 -10.40
C MET A 1 15.33 -41.37 -10.44
N PHE A 2 15.24 -40.64 -9.32
CA PHE A 2 15.70 -39.25 -9.24
C PHE A 2 17.16 -39.26 -8.82
N ASN A 3 18.02 -38.53 -9.55
CA ASN A 3 19.45 -38.51 -9.33
C ASN A 3 19.92 -37.08 -9.10
N SER A 4 20.96 -36.93 -8.28
CA SER A 4 21.72 -35.68 -8.22
C SER A 4 22.43 -35.45 -9.56
N VAL A 5 22.53 -34.19 -9.97
CA VAL A 5 23.13 -33.76 -11.24
C VAL A 5 24.20 -32.71 -10.97
N SER A 6 25.31 -32.79 -11.69
CA SER A 6 26.40 -31.82 -11.58
C SER A 6 26.86 -31.33 -12.95
N PHE A 7 27.01 -30.01 -13.08
CA PHE A 7 27.65 -29.34 -14.21
C PHE A 7 28.92 -28.66 -13.72
N ASN A 8 30.05 -28.94 -14.37
CA ASN A 8 31.35 -28.38 -14.01
C ASN A 8 32.03 -27.82 -15.25
N ASN A 9 32.44 -26.55 -15.19
CA ASN A 9 33.16 -25.87 -16.28
C ASN A 9 32.40 -25.89 -17.63
N CYS A 10 31.07 -25.74 -17.60
CA CYS A 10 30.24 -25.73 -18.80
C CYS A 10 29.91 -24.32 -19.27
N VAL A 11 29.74 -24.17 -20.58
CA VAL A 11 29.29 -22.93 -21.23
C VAL A 11 28.05 -23.25 -22.05
N PHE A 12 26.95 -22.56 -21.74
CA PHE A 12 25.70 -22.57 -22.50
C PHE A 12 25.56 -21.22 -23.18
N LYS A 13 25.73 -21.16 -24.50
CA LYS A 13 25.78 -19.90 -25.24
C LYS A 13 24.94 -19.95 -26.50
N ASP A 14 24.25 -18.85 -26.79
CA ASP A 14 23.48 -18.66 -28.03
C ASP A 14 22.38 -19.73 -28.21
N ILE A 15 21.80 -20.20 -27.09
CA ILE A 15 20.77 -21.25 -27.07
C ILE A 15 19.38 -20.62 -27.07
N ILE A 16 18.51 -21.12 -27.94
CA ILE A 16 17.09 -20.77 -28.01
C ILE A 16 16.26 -21.99 -27.62
N CYS A 17 15.58 -21.91 -26.47
CA CYS A 17 14.62 -22.90 -26.04
C CYS A 17 13.24 -22.53 -26.60
N ILE A 18 12.77 -23.31 -27.57
CA ILE A 18 11.45 -23.14 -28.21
C ILE A 18 10.54 -24.28 -27.74
N GLY A 19 9.37 -23.91 -27.23
CA GLY A 19 8.34 -24.85 -26.81
C GLY A 19 7.08 -24.11 -26.40
N GLU A 20 6.08 -24.86 -25.94
CA GLU A 20 4.94 -24.29 -25.20
C GLU A 20 5.45 -23.56 -23.96
N SER A 21 4.77 -22.47 -23.59
CA SER A 21 5.29 -21.46 -22.65
C SER A 21 5.96 -22.09 -21.43
N ASP A 22 5.24 -22.88 -20.65
CA ASP A 22 5.74 -23.39 -19.37
C ASP A 22 6.54 -24.70 -19.49
N ASN A 23 6.63 -25.25 -20.70
CA ASN A 23 7.34 -26.51 -20.96
C ASN A 23 8.74 -26.31 -21.54
N SER A 24 9.08 -25.09 -21.97
CA SER A 24 10.39 -24.78 -22.53
C SER A 24 11.40 -24.40 -21.44
N SER A 25 12.53 -25.10 -21.38
CA SER A 25 13.64 -24.80 -20.47
C SER A 25 14.97 -25.32 -21.01
N LEU A 26 16.08 -24.74 -20.53
CA LEU A 26 17.43 -25.22 -20.80
C LEU A 26 17.80 -26.36 -19.85
N ILE A 27 17.48 -26.21 -18.56
CA ILE A 27 17.71 -27.21 -17.53
C ILE A 27 16.40 -27.40 -16.76
N ARG A 28 15.92 -28.64 -16.70
CA ARG A 28 14.85 -29.04 -15.80
C ARG A 28 15.39 -30.09 -14.84
N PHE A 29 15.43 -29.75 -13.56
CA PHE A 29 15.88 -30.62 -12.48
C PHE A 29 14.70 -30.94 -11.57
N LYS A 30 14.48 -32.21 -11.29
CA LYS A 30 13.41 -32.68 -10.40
C LYS A 30 14.01 -33.57 -9.31
N SER A 31 13.90 -33.15 -8.05
CA SER A 31 14.30 -33.95 -6.90
C SER A 31 13.19 -34.92 -6.47
N SER A 32 13.59 -35.93 -5.70
CA SER A 32 12.70 -36.83 -4.97
C SER A 32 12.29 -36.26 -3.61
N ASP A 33 11.34 -36.92 -2.95
CA ASP A 33 10.93 -36.60 -1.57
C ASP A 33 12.03 -36.81 -0.53
N TYR A 34 13.12 -37.50 -0.89
CA TYR A 34 14.29 -37.72 -0.04
C TYR A 34 15.45 -36.76 -0.35
N GLY A 35 15.21 -35.80 -1.24
CA GLY A 35 16.17 -34.80 -1.65
C GLY A 35 17.13 -35.28 -2.74
N ASN A 36 17.57 -34.33 -3.56
CA ASN A 36 18.62 -34.51 -4.56
C ASN A 36 19.37 -33.19 -4.71
N THR A 37 20.58 -33.26 -5.29
CA THR A 37 21.43 -32.09 -5.45
C THR A 37 21.56 -31.68 -6.91
N LEU A 38 21.31 -30.41 -7.22
CA LEU A 38 21.74 -29.75 -8.46
C LEU A 38 23.00 -28.93 -8.15
N ASN A 39 24.15 -29.38 -8.66
CA ASN A 39 25.42 -28.68 -8.48
C ASN A 39 25.88 -28.04 -9.80
N MET A 40 26.20 -26.74 -9.77
CA MET A 40 26.68 -25.97 -10.91
C MET A 40 27.90 -25.15 -10.50
N THR A 41 29.08 -25.57 -10.96
CA THR A 41 30.35 -24.91 -10.62
C THR A 41 31.05 -24.42 -11.88
N ASN A 42 31.48 -23.16 -11.87
CA ASN A 42 32.15 -22.50 -13.00
C ASN A 42 31.30 -22.56 -14.29
N ILE A 43 30.03 -22.18 -14.19
CA ILE A 43 29.10 -22.22 -15.32
C ILE A 43 28.92 -20.83 -15.91
N THR A 44 28.91 -20.74 -17.24
CA THR A 44 28.47 -19.53 -17.95
C THR A 44 27.23 -19.83 -18.79
N ILE A 45 26.18 -19.03 -18.62
CA ILE A 45 24.99 -18.99 -19.46
C ILE A 45 24.92 -17.59 -20.08
N ASP A 46 25.10 -17.49 -21.39
CA ASP A 46 25.23 -16.20 -22.08
C ASP A 46 24.41 -16.16 -23.37
N ASN A 47 23.67 -15.06 -23.55
CA ASN A 47 22.91 -14.80 -24.77
C ASN A 47 21.90 -15.91 -25.12
N CYS A 48 21.23 -16.46 -24.10
CA CYS A 48 20.19 -17.47 -24.29
C CYS A 48 18.79 -16.86 -24.26
N SER A 49 17.83 -17.53 -24.88
CA SER A 49 16.41 -17.17 -24.78
C SER A 49 15.52 -18.38 -24.57
N SER A 50 14.45 -18.22 -23.80
CA SER A 50 13.46 -19.29 -23.56
C SER A 50 12.03 -18.77 -23.68
N ASN A 51 11.14 -19.58 -24.27
CA ASN A 51 9.69 -19.36 -24.24
C ASN A 51 9.06 -19.65 -22.87
N GLY A 52 9.84 -20.12 -21.91
CA GLY A 52 9.43 -20.38 -20.54
C GLY A 52 10.47 -19.93 -19.53
N ASP A 53 10.54 -20.68 -18.44
CA ASP A 53 11.61 -20.51 -17.46
C ASP A 53 12.91 -21.10 -18.01
N LEU A 54 14.07 -20.50 -17.73
CA LEU A 54 15.33 -21.02 -18.30
C LEU A 54 15.82 -22.25 -17.54
N ILE A 55 15.80 -22.18 -16.21
CA ILE A 55 16.15 -23.27 -15.30
C ILE A 55 14.95 -23.52 -14.40
N ILE A 56 14.43 -24.74 -14.44
CA ILE A 56 13.30 -25.19 -13.63
C ILE A 56 13.82 -26.18 -12.58
N ILE A 57 13.50 -25.93 -11.31
CA ILE A 57 13.79 -26.80 -10.18
C ILE A 57 12.46 -27.23 -9.57
N GLU A 58 12.21 -28.54 -9.52
CA GLU A 58 10.97 -29.17 -9.05
C GLU A 58 11.26 -30.25 -8.02
N GLY A 59 10.21 -30.73 -7.34
CA GLY A 59 10.28 -31.85 -6.40
C GLY A 59 10.14 -31.39 -4.95
N SER A 60 10.81 -32.10 -4.04
CA SER A 60 10.89 -31.78 -2.62
C SER A 60 12.33 -31.89 -2.10
N ASP A 61 12.65 -31.22 -1.00
CA ASP A 61 13.97 -31.23 -0.35
C ASP A 61 15.17 -31.04 -1.30
N SER A 62 15.02 -30.17 -2.31
CA SER A 62 16.08 -29.88 -3.28
C SER A 62 17.26 -29.14 -2.63
N THR A 63 18.49 -29.57 -2.94
CA THR A 63 19.71 -28.80 -2.62
C THR A 63 20.33 -28.23 -3.88
N ILE A 64 20.41 -26.91 -3.99
CA ILE A 64 20.93 -26.22 -5.17
C ILE A 64 22.24 -25.55 -4.80
N LEU A 65 23.34 -25.98 -5.42
CA LEU A 65 24.69 -25.47 -5.18
C LEU A 65 25.19 -24.77 -6.43
N GLN A 66 25.33 -23.45 -6.38
CA GLN A 66 25.83 -22.66 -7.50
C GLN A 66 27.04 -21.85 -7.07
N SER A 67 28.17 -22.09 -7.72
CA SER A 67 29.42 -21.37 -7.43
C SER A 67 30.11 -20.90 -8.70
N ASN A 68 30.58 -19.65 -8.69
CA ASN A 68 31.18 -19.00 -9.86
C ASN A 68 30.26 -19.06 -11.09
N LEU A 69 28.97 -18.85 -10.90
CA LEU A 69 27.96 -18.86 -11.95
C LEU A 69 27.87 -17.48 -12.60
N ILE A 70 27.92 -17.43 -13.93
CA ILE A 70 27.69 -16.22 -14.73
C ILE A 70 26.45 -16.44 -15.57
N ILE A 71 25.38 -15.67 -15.32
CA ILE A 71 24.20 -15.61 -16.21
C ILE A 71 24.09 -14.20 -16.76
N LYS A 72 24.21 -14.03 -18.07
CA LYS A 72 24.09 -12.71 -18.68
C LYS A 72 23.38 -12.70 -20.02
N ASN A 73 22.75 -11.57 -20.33
CA ASN A 73 22.05 -11.32 -21.59
C ASN A 73 20.95 -12.37 -21.91
N VAL A 74 20.33 -12.95 -20.89
CA VAL A 74 19.25 -13.91 -21.07
C VAL A 74 17.91 -13.19 -21.15
N THR A 75 17.07 -13.58 -22.11
CA THR A 75 15.66 -13.16 -22.15
C THR A 75 14.74 -14.37 -22.06
N SER A 76 13.92 -14.45 -21.01
CA SER A 76 12.98 -15.55 -20.79
C SER A 76 11.54 -15.03 -20.75
N TYR A 77 10.61 -15.82 -21.31
CA TYR A 77 9.17 -15.63 -21.08
C TYR A 77 8.75 -16.35 -19.78
N GLY A 78 9.55 -16.14 -18.73
CA GLY A 78 9.44 -16.72 -17.40
C GLY A 78 10.64 -16.29 -16.55
N SER A 79 10.79 -16.88 -15.36
CA SER A 79 11.97 -16.64 -14.53
C SER A 79 13.19 -17.31 -15.14
N ILE A 80 14.39 -16.76 -14.93
CA ILE A 80 15.61 -17.43 -15.34
C ILE A 80 15.86 -18.66 -14.48
N ILE A 81 15.62 -18.54 -13.19
CA ILE A 81 15.67 -19.67 -12.27
C ILE A 81 14.32 -19.68 -11.57
N ASN A 82 13.51 -20.69 -11.87
CA ASN A 82 12.24 -20.91 -11.21
C ASN A 82 12.36 -22.13 -10.32
N ASN A 83 12.32 -21.91 -9.00
CA ASN A 83 12.36 -22.98 -8.03
C ASN A 83 10.96 -23.19 -7.44
N LEU A 84 10.36 -24.28 -7.89
CA LEU A 84 9.04 -24.76 -7.54
C LEU A 84 9.11 -25.91 -6.51
N SER A 85 10.31 -26.23 -6.00
CA SER A 85 10.47 -27.29 -4.99
C SER A 85 9.72 -26.91 -3.72
N SER A 86 8.96 -27.85 -3.15
CA SER A 86 8.17 -27.61 -1.92
C SER A 86 9.02 -27.21 -0.72
N LYS A 87 10.25 -27.73 -0.68
CA LYS A 87 11.31 -27.38 0.26
C LYS A 87 12.64 -27.35 -0.45
N SER A 88 13.48 -26.33 -0.19
CA SER A 88 14.81 -26.30 -0.79
C SER A 88 15.84 -25.51 0.01
N ASN A 89 17.11 -25.87 -0.17
CA ASN A 89 18.26 -25.09 0.27
C ASN A 89 19.01 -24.59 -0.97
N TYR A 90 19.12 -23.27 -1.12
CA TYR A 90 19.77 -22.64 -2.26
C TYR A 90 21.02 -21.90 -1.81
N TYR A 91 22.16 -22.33 -2.36
CA TYR A 91 23.46 -21.70 -2.15
C TYR A 91 23.95 -21.05 -3.45
N LEU A 92 24.15 -19.73 -3.43
CA LEU A 92 24.70 -18.95 -4.55
C LEU A 92 25.95 -18.21 -4.09
N ASN A 93 27.10 -18.61 -4.63
CA ASN A 93 28.39 -18.09 -4.20
C ASN A 93 29.18 -17.51 -5.38
N ASN A 94 29.80 -16.35 -5.18
CA ASN A 94 30.72 -15.73 -6.14
C ASN A 94 30.12 -15.60 -7.56
N SER A 95 28.83 -15.26 -7.67
CA SER A 95 28.09 -15.35 -8.94
C SER A 95 27.66 -13.99 -9.47
N ILE A 96 27.51 -13.89 -10.80
CA ILE A 96 27.12 -12.67 -11.50
C ILE A 96 25.89 -12.94 -12.36
N ILE A 97 24.80 -12.25 -12.06
CA ILE A 97 23.53 -12.32 -12.79
C ILE A 97 23.23 -10.93 -13.35
N SER A 98 23.42 -10.74 -14.66
CA SER A 98 23.39 -9.39 -15.23
C SER A 98 22.74 -9.23 -16.60
N ASN A 99 22.14 -8.07 -16.84
CA ASN A 99 21.51 -7.69 -18.11
C ASN A 99 20.44 -8.69 -18.59
N ASN A 100 19.73 -9.28 -17.64
CA ASN A 100 18.76 -10.32 -17.90
C ASN A 100 17.33 -9.77 -17.88
N LYS A 101 16.42 -10.43 -18.59
CA LYS A 101 15.02 -10.00 -18.72
C LYS A 101 14.04 -11.15 -18.55
N ASN A 102 13.11 -10.99 -17.63
CA ASN A 102 11.85 -11.74 -17.63
C ASN A 102 10.78 -10.86 -18.27
N ILE A 103 10.21 -11.32 -19.38
CA ILE A 103 9.20 -10.58 -20.16
C ILE A 103 7.79 -11.17 -20.03
N ASN A 104 7.61 -12.21 -19.21
CA ASN A 104 6.31 -12.81 -18.94
C ASN A 104 5.37 -11.78 -18.31
N LYS A 105 4.06 -11.90 -18.55
CA LYS A 105 3.06 -10.98 -17.97
C LYS A 105 2.57 -11.37 -16.58
N PHE A 106 2.90 -12.56 -16.11
CA PHE A 106 2.32 -13.17 -14.92
C PHE A 106 3.37 -13.78 -13.98
N LYS A 107 4.58 -14.06 -14.46
CA LYS A 107 5.68 -14.60 -13.64
C LYS A 107 6.61 -13.51 -13.12
N CYS A 108 6.82 -13.46 -11.82
CA CYS A 108 7.69 -12.50 -11.15
C CYS A 108 9.15 -12.98 -11.08
N GLY A 109 10.07 -12.09 -10.69
CA GLY A 109 11.46 -12.48 -10.45
C GLY A 109 12.28 -12.77 -11.70
N LEU A 110 13.61 -12.60 -11.61
CA LEU A 110 14.53 -13.40 -12.42
C LEU A 110 14.84 -14.71 -11.75
N ILE A 111 15.03 -14.68 -10.43
CA ILE A 111 15.04 -15.86 -9.58
C ILE A 111 13.73 -15.84 -8.80
N SER A 112 12.90 -16.85 -9.04
CA SER A 112 11.61 -17.03 -8.37
C SER A 112 11.67 -18.22 -7.43
N TYR A 113 11.07 -18.01 -6.25
CA TYR A 113 10.91 -19.01 -5.22
C TYR A 113 9.45 -19.07 -4.82
N ASP A 114 8.84 -20.23 -5.07
CA ASP A 114 7.56 -20.59 -4.51
C ASP A 114 7.83 -21.66 -3.46
N ASN A 115 7.32 -21.48 -2.23
CA ASN A 115 7.42 -22.42 -1.07
C ASN A 115 8.61 -22.21 -0.09
N ASN A 116 8.80 -23.17 0.83
CA ASN A 116 9.76 -23.10 1.93
C ASN A 116 11.19 -23.17 1.43
N ILE A 117 11.93 -22.07 1.58
CA ILE A 117 13.29 -22.00 1.08
C ILE A 117 14.25 -21.42 2.11
N ASN A 118 15.41 -22.07 2.22
CA ASN A 118 16.58 -21.48 2.83
C ASN A 118 17.48 -20.90 1.74
N ILE A 119 17.83 -19.62 1.87
CA ILE A 119 18.60 -18.87 0.87
C ILE A 119 19.94 -18.46 1.47
N TYR A 120 21.03 -18.80 0.78
CA TYR A 120 22.41 -18.50 1.18
C TYR A 120 23.14 -17.85 0.02
N PHE A 121 23.18 -16.51 -0.03
CA PHE A 121 23.75 -15.73 -1.12
C PHE A 121 24.98 -14.98 -0.65
N HIS A 122 26.16 -15.40 -1.10
CA HIS A 122 27.43 -14.79 -0.69
C HIS A 122 28.22 -14.27 -1.88
N ASN A 123 28.82 -13.09 -1.71
CA ASN A 123 29.79 -12.50 -2.66
C ASN A 123 29.25 -12.41 -4.10
N SER A 124 27.96 -12.14 -4.27
CA SER A 124 27.30 -12.22 -5.58
C SER A 124 26.83 -10.84 -6.06
N THR A 125 26.60 -10.70 -7.36
CA THR A 125 26.17 -9.43 -7.98
C THR A 125 24.96 -9.64 -8.89
N PHE A 126 23.92 -8.86 -8.66
CA PHE A 126 22.71 -8.76 -9.48
C PHE A 126 22.66 -7.38 -10.12
N LYS A 127 22.83 -7.31 -11.45
CA LYS A 127 23.04 -6.04 -12.15
C LYS A 127 22.15 -5.86 -13.39
N ASN A 128 21.50 -4.70 -13.52
CA ASN A 128 20.74 -4.33 -14.72
C ASN A 128 19.67 -5.37 -15.12
N ASN A 129 19.06 -6.01 -14.14
CA ASN A 129 18.03 -7.00 -14.37
C ASN A 129 16.66 -6.34 -14.46
N ILE A 130 15.81 -6.82 -15.38
CA ILE A 130 14.51 -6.20 -15.63
C ILE A 130 13.41 -7.26 -15.68
N VAL A 131 12.41 -7.10 -14.83
CA VAL A 131 11.14 -7.81 -14.93
C VAL A 131 10.12 -6.86 -15.57
N ARG A 132 9.66 -7.18 -16.79
CA ARG A 132 8.78 -6.33 -17.60
C ARG A 132 7.34 -6.84 -17.61
N ASN A 133 6.43 -5.98 -18.08
CA ASN A 133 5.00 -6.25 -18.26
C ASN A 133 4.25 -6.44 -16.94
N ASN A 134 3.06 -7.01 -16.96
CA ASN A 134 2.23 -7.20 -15.76
C ASN A 134 2.86 -8.18 -14.75
N ALA A 135 4.03 -8.79 -15.03
CA ALA A 135 4.82 -9.47 -14.01
C ALA A 135 5.28 -8.47 -12.96
N ILE A 136 4.95 -8.78 -11.71
CA ILE A 136 4.57 -7.73 -10.77
C ILE A 136 5.80 -7.22 -10.00
N SER A 137 6.72 -8.12 -9.64
CA SER A 137 7.63 -7.84 -8.53
C SER A 137 9.00 -8.51 -8.63
N GLY A 138 9.98 -7.96 -7.90
CA GLY A 138 11.29 -8.57 -7.66
C GLY A 138 12.21 -8.51 -8.88
N GLY A 139 12.78 -7.34 -9.19
CA GLY A 139 13.55 -7.17 -10.43
C GLY A 139 14.79 -8.09 -10.54
N ALA A 140 15.26 -8.64 -9.42
CA ALA A 140 16.19 -9.75 -9.37
C ALA A 140 15.58 -10.99 -8.69
N ILE A 141 15.10 -10.83 -7.46
CA ILE A 141 14.63 -11.94 -6.62
C ILE A 141 13.15 -11.74 -6.27
N TYR A 142 12.37 -12.80 -6.44
CA TYR A 142 10.99 -12.90 -6.02
C TYR A 142 10.84 -14.08 -5.07
N MET A 143 10.36 -13.83 -3.86
CA MET A 143 10.08 -14.84 -2.85
C MET A 143 8.59 -14.79 -2.51
N ASN A 144 7.92 -15.91 -2.70
CA ASN A 144 6.51 -16.07 -2.40
C ASN A 144 6.31 -17.29 -1.50
N GLU A 145 5.79 -17.04 -0.31
CA GLU A 145 5.33 -18.12 0.55
C GLU A 145 3.96 -18.55 0.03
N SER A 146 3.93 -19.68 -0.68
CA SER A 146 2.65 -20.27 -1.07
C SER A 146 1.89 -20.65 0.19
N SER A 147 0.58 -20.48 0.18
CA SER A 147 -0.33 -20.76 1.30
C SER A 147 -0.45 -22.25 1.66
N ILE A 148 0.54 -23.09 1.32
CA ILE A 148 0.66 -24.44 1.85
C ILE A 148 0.86 -24.27 3.35
N LYS A 149 -0.25 -24.40 4.07
CA LYS A 149 -0.36 -24.23 5.51
C LYS A 149 0.82 -24.92 6.18
N ARG A 150 1.52 -24.20 7.06
CA ARG A 150 2.48 -24.75 8.01
C ARG A 150 1.71 -25.64 8.99
N GLU A 151 1.19 -26.79 8.52
CA GLU A 151 0.50 -27.76 9.37
C GLU A 151 1.48 -28.57 10.22
N ASN A 152 2.80 -28.47 9.94
CA ASN A 152 3.85 -29.08 10.74
C ASN A 152 4.98 -28.06 11.06
N SER A 153 5.45 -28.10 12.31
CA SER A 153 6.36 -27.16 12.99
C SER A 153 7.80 -27.08 12.47
N ASP A 154 8.18 -27.83 11.44
CA ASP A 154 9.59 -28.00 11.05
C ASP A 154 10.02 -27.16 9.84
N ASN A 155 9.11 -26.35 9.29
CA ASN A 155 9.42 -25.48 8.15
C ASN A 155 10.08 -24.19 8.61
N THR A 156 11.39 -24.24 8.81
CA THR A 156 12.19 -23.04 9.06
C THR A 156 12.59 -22.35 7.75
N ILE A 157 12.38 -21.04 7.65
CA ILE A 157 12.85 -20.18 6.57
C ILE A 157 14.06 -19.37 7.04
N LYS A 158 15.22 -19.66 6.46
CA LYS A 158 16.50 -19.00 6.77
C LYS A 158 17.00 -18.21 5.58
N ILE A 159 17.26 -16.93 5.78
CA ILE A 159 17.87 -16.06 4.78
C ILE A 159 19.23 -15.61 5.30
N ASP A 160 20.28 -15.92 4.56
CA ASP A 160 21.65 -15.48 4.82
C ASP A 160 22.25 -14.84 3.56
N ILE A 161 22.38 -13.50 3.56
CA ILE A 161 22.90 -12.75 2.42
C ILE A 161 24.11 -11.92 2.87
N LYS A 162 25.25 -12.16 2.25
CA LYS A 162 26.51 -11.51 2.62
C LYS A 162 27.26 -10.96 1.41
N ASN A 163 27.87 -9.78 1.58
CA ASN A 163 28.75 -9.16 0.58
C ASN A 163 28.15 -9.14 -0.84
N THR A 164 26.87 -8.81 -0.95
CA THR A 164 26.11 -8.95 -2.19
C THR A 164 25.65 -7.59 -2.69
N LEU A 165 25.73 -7.38 -4.00
CA LEU A 165 25.38 -6.11 -4.65
C LEU A 165 24.15 -6.28 -5.57
N PHE A 166 23.14 -5.43 -5.35
CA PHE A 166 21.99 -5.23 -6.22
C PHE A 166 22.08 -3.86 -6.87
N PHE A 167 22.42 -3.82 -8.16
CA PHE A 167 22.64 -2.57 -8.89
C PHE A 167 21.73 -2.44 -10.11
N LYS A 168 20.96 -1.35 -10.19
CA LYS A 168 20.10 -1.02 -11.36
C LYS A 168 19.10 -2.12 -11.73
N ASN A 169 18.59 -2.86 -10.76
CA ASN A 169 17.52 -3.81 -10.99
C ASN A 169 16.18 -3.08 -11.04
N LYS A 170 15.27 -3.55 -11.89
CA LYS A 170 13.98 -2.91 -12.11
C LYS A 170 12.82 -3.92 -12.11
N ALA A 171 11.80 -3.61 -11.32
CA ALA A 171 10.49 -4.24 -11.36
C ALA A 171 9.42 -3.24 -11.81
N LYS A 172 8.26 -3.72 -12.27
CA LYS A 172 7.15 -2.84 -12.60
C LYS A 172 6.45 -2.32 -11.35
N TYR A 173 6.04 -3.21 -10.43
CA TYR A 173 5.25 -2.81 -9.27
C TYR A 173 6.05 -2.80 -7.97
N TYR A 174 6.63 -3.94 -7.56
CA TYR A 174 7.16 -4.05 -6.20
C TYR A 174 8.58 -4.58 -6.15
N GLY A 175 9.43 -3.97 -5.32
CA GLY A 175 10.74 -4.54 -5.00
C GLY A 175 11.66 -4.51 -6.21
N GLY A 176 12.25 -3.35 -6.53
CA GLY A 176 13.04 -3.18 -7.75
C GLY A 176 14.21 -4.14 -7.84
N ALA A 177 14.77 -4.57 -6.70
CA ALA A 177 15.67 -5.71 -6.61
C ALA A 177 14.99 -6.94 -6.02
N VAL A 178 14.37 -6.80 -4.85
CA VAL A 178 13.86 -7.94 -4.06
C VAL A 178 12.41 -7.72 -3.69
N TYR A 179 11.57 -8.72 -3.97
CA TYR A 179 10.23 -8.82 -3.43
C TYR A 179 10.12 -10.03 -2.50
N SER A 180 9.44 -9.86 -1.38
CA SER A 180 9.13 -10.94 -0.43
C SER A 180 7.69 -10.87 0.06
N ASP A 181 6.94 -11.95 -0.14
CA ASP A 181 5.64 -12.21 0.51
C ASP A 181 5.77 -13.16 1.71
N ILE A 182 6.99 -13.52 2.11
CA ILE A 182 7.19 -14.41 3.25
C ILE A 182 6.73 -13.73 4.53
N ASN A 183 5.84 -14.40 5.27
CA ASN A 183 5.25 -13.87 6.49
C ASN A 183 6.28 -13.81 7.62
N GLU A 184 6.93 -14.94 7.92
CA GLU A 184 7.82 -15.12 9.07
C GLU A 184 9.15 -15.78 8.64
N PHE A 185 10.28 -15.22 9.09
CA PHE A 185 11.63 -15.78 8.91
C PHE A 185 12.11 -16.25 10.27
N ASP A 186 12.61 -17.49 10.37
CA ASP A 186 13.23 -17.97 11.61
C ASP A 186 14.63 -17.40 11.79
N THR A 187 15.31 -17.08 10.68
CA THR A 187 16.65 -16.51 10.73
C THR A 187 16.86 -15.57 9.56
N LEU A 188 17.24 -14.32 9.87
CA LEU A 188 17.65 -13.31 8.88
C LEU A 188 19.06 -12.83 9.23
N ASN A 189 20.05 -13.26 8.45
CA ASN A 189 21.45 -12.85 8.58
C ASN A 189 21.87 -12.06 7.36
N ILE A 190 21.99 -10.75 7.51
CA ILE A 190 22.39 -9.87 6.42
C ILE A 190 23.69 -9.18 6.81
N LYS A 191 24.67 -9.11 5.90
CA LYS A 191 25.93 -8.40 6.15
C LYS A 191 26.52 -7.83 4.87
N ASN A 192 26.87 -6.54 4.87
CA ASN A 192 27.51 -5.87 3.74
C ASN A 192 26.72 -6.03 2.42
N VAL A 193 25.42 -5.78 2.44
CA VAL A 193 24.57 -5.87 1.24
C VAL A 193 24.27 -4.47 0.73
N SER A 194 24.44 -4.24 -0.57
CA SER A 194 24.24 -2.92 -1.17
C SER A 194 23.11 -2.94 -2.21
N PHE A 195 22.23 -1.96 -2.15
CA PHE A 195 21.16 -1.69 -3.10
C PHE A 195 21.36 -0.31 -3.71
N ILE A 196 21.75 -0.27 -4.97
CA ILE A 196 22.13 0.96 -5.65
C ILE A 196 21.31 1.14 -6.94
N GLU A 197 20.64 2.29 -7.07
CA GLU A 197 19.92 2.70 -8.29
C GLU A 197 18.84 1.71 -8.75
N ASN A 198 18.22 0.98 -7.82
CA ASN A 198 17.10 0.08 -8.13
C ASN A 198 15.78 0.87 -8.24
N ASN A 199 14.83 0.35 -9.02
CA ASN A 199 13.59 1.04 -9.32
C ASN A 199 12.35 0.12 -9.34
N ALA A 200 11.25 0.57 -8.74
CA ALA A 200 9.93 -0.05 -8.80
C ALA A 200 8.82 1.00 -8.59
N TYR A 201 7.55 0.60 -8.63
CA TYR A 201 6.46 1.49 -8.23
C TYR A 201 6.42 1.68 -6.70
N ALA A 202 6.59 0.64 -5.89
CA ALA A 202 6.83 0.75 -4.44
C ALA A 202 8.00 -0.16 -4.02
N GLY A 203 8.79 0.29 -3.04
CA GLY A 203 9.97 -0.47 -2.60
C GLY A 203 11.03 -0.51 -3.69
N GLY A 204 11.62 0.65 -4.00
CA GLY A 204 12.55 0.80 -5.12
C GLY A 204 13.72 -0.19 -5.07
N ALA A 205 14.21 -0.53 -3.88
CA ALA A 205 15.10 -1.68 -3.69
C ALA A 205 14.35 -2.94 -3.23
N ILE A 206 13.66 -2.86 -2.08
CA ILE A 206 13.03 -4.01 -1.42
C ILE A 206 11.56 -3.71 -1.17
N TYR A 207 10.70 -4.68 -1.43
CA TYR A 207 9.30 -4.67 -1.00
C TYR A 207 8.98 -5.93 -0.20
N ILE A 208 8.34 -5.75 0.96
CA ILE A 208 8.00 -6.84 1.89
C ILE A 208 6.53 -6.74 2.26
N ASN A 209 5.76 -7.77 1.95
CA ASN A 209 4.34 -7.80 2.28
C ASN A 209 4.03 -8.48 3.64
N GLY A 210 4.93 -9.36 4.10
CA GLY A 210 4.80 -10.10 5.37
C GLY A 210 4.87 -9.26 6.65
N SER A 211 4.74 -9.91 7.81
CA SER A 211 4.82 -9.25 9.15
C SER A 211 6.24 -8.78 9.49
N ASN A 212 7.27 -9.33 8.83
CA ASN A 212 8.69 -9.06 9.10
C ASN A 212 9.28 -7.75 8.59
N ALA A 213 8.48 -6.83 8.04
CA ALA A 213 9.03 -5.60 7.47
C ALA A 213 9.91 -4.81 8.45
N SER A 214 9.58 -4.86 9.75
CA SER A 214 10.36 -4.25 10.82
C SER A 214 11.75 -4.86 10.98
N LEU A 215 11.96 -6.16 10.73
CA LEU A 215 13.27 -6.82 10.85
C LEU A 215 14.30 -6.26 9.86
N PHE A 216 13.86 -5.80 8.68
CA PHE A 216 14.73 -5.15 7.71
C PHE A 216 15.12 -3.74 8.14
N GLN A 217 14.24 -3.05 8.88
CA GLN A 217 14.52 -1.73 9.44
C GLN A 217 15.56 -1.78 10.57
N TYR A 218 15.57 -2.84 11.39
CA TYR A 218 16.55 -2.99 12.48
C TYR A 218 17.96 -3.38 12.00
N ASN A 219 18.08 -3.96 10.80
CA ASN A 219 19.35 -4.38 10.22
C ASN A 219 20.04 -3.30 9.36
N ASN A 220 19.72 -2.02 9.57
CA ASN A 220 20.19 -0.91 8.72
C ASN A 220 21.71 -0.83 8.56
N GLU A 221 22.51 -1.19 9.58
CA GLU A 221 23.98 -1.15 9.47
C GLU A 221 24.54 -2.17 8.46
N ASN A 222 23.78 -3.22 8.16
CA ASN A 222 24.18 -4.28 7.23
C ASN A 222 23.77 -3.98 5.79
N PHE A 223 22.97 -2.93 5.57
CA PHE A 223 22.52 -2.49 4.27
C PHE A 223 23.15 -1.15 3.87
N SER A 224 23.51 -1.01 2.60
CA SER A 224 23.83 0.28 2.00
C SER A 224 22.82 0.57 0.90
N PHE A 225 21.99 1.58 1.10
CA PHE A 225 21.04 2.05 0.10
C PHE A 225 21.56 3.33 -0.54
N LYS A 226 21.55 3.41 -1.88
CA LYS A 226 21.99 4.60 -2.60
C LYS A 226 21.17 4.82 -3.87
N ASN A 227 20.51 5.98 -3.96
CA ASN A 227 19.81 6.44 -5.16
C ASN A 227 18.74 5.45 -5.70
N ASN A 228 18.16 4.61 -4.84
CA ASN A 228 16.98 3.83 -5.25
C ASN A 228 15.77 4.77 -5.38
N THR A 229 14.82 4.39 -6.23
CA THR A 229 13.67 5.23 -6.53
C THR A 229 12.39 4.42 -6.59
N SER A 230 11.31 4.97 -6.05
CA SER A 230 9.96 4.47 -6.24
C SER A 230 9.00 5.56 -6.65
N GLU A 231 7.92 5.18 -7.33
CA GLU A 231 6.88 6.12 -7.74
C GLU A 231 5.91 6.43 -6.60
N SER A 232 5.52 5.40 -5.84
CA SER A 232 4.50 5.44 -4.81
C SER A 232 5.09 5.79 -3.45
N HIS A 233 5.87 4.89 -2.86
CA HIS A 233 6.47 5.09 -1.55
C HIS A 233 7.64 4.12 -1.34
N GLY A 234 8.50 4.43 -0.36
CA GLY A 234 9.67 3.64 -0.02
C GLY A 234 10.66 3.47 -1.17
N ASN A 235 11.51 4.48 -1.37
CA ASN A 235 12.60 4.39 -2.35
C ASN A 235 13.50 3.17 -2.09
N ASP A 236 13.76 2.90 -0.81
CA ASP A 236 14.62 1.78 -0.40
C ASP A 236 13.77 0.58 0.03
N LEU A 237 12.90 0.77 1.01
CA LEU A 237 12.07 -0.29 1.58
C LEU A 237 10.60 0.16 1.62
N ALA A 238 9.69 -0.70 1.19
CA ALA A 238 8.25 -0.47 1.29
C ALA A 238 7.48 -1.74 1.66
N THR A 239 6.23 -1.54 2.09
CA THR A 239 5.27 -2.61 2.36
C THR A 239 3.93 -2.31 1.70
N GLY A 240 2.95 -3.21 1.82
CA GLY A 240 1.60 -2.92 1.36
C GLY A 240 0.92 -1.83 2.19
N PRO A 241 -0.11 -1.14 1.64
CA PRO A 241 -0.98 -0.27 2.42
C PRO A 241 -1.52 -1.01 3.63
N TYR A 242 -1.51 -0.36 4.79
CA TYR A 242 -1.73 -1.03 6.07
C TYR A 242 -2.59 -0.22 7.05
N LEU A 243 -2.40 1.09 7.13
CA LEU A 243 -3.08 1.89 8.15
C LEU A 243 -3.73 3.12 7.53
N ILE A 244 -5.00 3.32 7.86
CA ILE A 244 -5.72 4.57 7.61
C ILE A 244 -5.73 5.37 8.91
N ASN A 245 -5.16 6.57 8.83
CA ASN A 245 -5.11 7.54 9.91
C ASN A 245 -5.87 8.80 9.51
N TYR A 246 -6.30 9.59 10.49
CA TYR A 246 -6.93 10.90 10.27
C TYR A 246 -6.60 11.80 11.47
N SER A 247 -6.65 13.11 11.25
CA SER A 247 -6.16 14.10 12.22
C SER A 247 -7.21 14.60 13.23
N LEU A 248 -8.49 14.28 13.02
CA LEU A 248 -9.56 14.75 13.92
C LEU A 248 -9.46 14.12 15.32
N ASN A 249 -9.50 14.95 16.36
CA ASN A 249 -9.63 14.49 17.74
C ASN A 249 -11.11 14.15 18.01
N LEU A 250 -11.46 12.87 17.89
CA LEU A 250 -12.85 12.41 17.85
C LEU A 250 -13.46 12.02 19.19
N ASN A 251 -12.77 12.25 20.32
CA ASN A 251 -13.34 11.83 21.60
C ASN A 251 -14.69 12.50 21.87
N GLN A 252 -14.95 13.70 21.31
CA GLN A 252 -16.29 14.30 21.25
C GLN A 252 -16.31 15.46 20.23
N THR A 253 -16.55 15.18 18.94
CA THR A 253 -16.76 16.26 17.96
C THR A 253 -18.23 16.63 17.91
N SER A 254 -18.53 17.92 18.08
CA SER A 254 -19.90 18.42 18.02
C SER A 254 -20.10 19.23 16.74
N ILE A 255 -21.18 18.93 16.03
CA ILE A 255 -21.58 19.58 14.78
C ILE A 255 -23.05 19.94 14.83
N LYS A 256 -23.47 20.88 13.99
CA LYS A 256 -24.89 21.13 13.74
C LYS A 256 -25.39 20.27 12.59
N SER A 257 -26.69 20.01 12.58
CA SER A 257 -27.33 19.28 11.49
C SER A 257 -27.14 20.03 10.17
N GLY A 258 -26.64 19.32 9.15
CA GLY A 258 -26.32 19.86 7.83
C GLY A 258 -25.03 20.69 7.73
N GLU A 259 -24.31 20.88 8.82
CA GLU A 259 -22.97 21.49 8.83
C GLU A 259 -21.97 20.57 8.13
N ALA A 260 -21.05 21.16 7.35
CA ALA A 260 -19.98 20.40 6.71
C ALA A 260 -18.91 20.04 7.74
N LEU A 261 -18.57 18.76 7.81
CA LEU A 261 -17.50 18.23 8.64
C LEU A 261 -16.37 17.73 7.73
N PRO A 262 -15.43 18.58 7.31
CA PRO A 262 -14.32 18.15 6.47
C PRO A 262 -13.40 17.21 7.26
N ILE A 263 -13.20 15.99 6.74
CA ILE A 263 -12.30 14.98 7.31
C ILE A 263 -11.29 14.58 6.24
N GLU A 264 -10.00 14.57 6.58
CA GLU A 264 -8.94 14.05 5.72
C GLU A 264 -8.37 12.77 6.33
N PHE A 265 -8.37 11.70 5.54
CA PHE A 265 -7.71 10.44 5.86
C PHE A 265 -6.40 10.31 5.08
N THR A 266 -5.41 9.71 5.72
CA THR A 266 -4.11 9.37 5.13
C THR A 266 -3.92 7.86 5.18
N LEU A 267 -3.53 7.27 4.06
CA LEU A 267 -3.18 5.86 3.93
C LEU A 267 -1.66 5.69 4.01
N THR A 268 -1.20 4.89 4.96
CA THR A 268 0.21 4.56 5.16
C THR A 268 0.45 3.06 5.06
N ASP A 269 1.69 2.70 4.77
CA ASP A 269 2.17 1.32 4.84
C ASP A 269 2.54 0.93 6.29
N LYS A 270 3.03 -0.31 6.51
CA LYS A 270 3.46 -0.79 7.85
C LYS A 270 4.66 -0.03 8.42
N LEU A 271 5.39 0.71 7.58
CA LEU A 271 6.55 1.51 7.95
C LEU A 271 6.19 2.99 8.14
N ASN A 272 4.88 3.30 8.21
CA ASN A 272 4.33 4.66 8.33
C ASN A 272 4.67 5.59 7.16
N GLN A 273 4.94 5.04 5.97
CA GLN A 273 5.18 5.82 4.76
C GLN A 273 3.83 6.09 4.07
N THR A 274 3.57 7.33 3.67
CA THR A 274 2.35 7.68 2.93
C THR A 274 2.36 7.05 1.54
N VAL A 275 1.30 6.32 1.18
CA VAL A 275 1.19 5.62 -0.10
C VAL A 275 0.80 6.60 -1.21
N ASN A 276 1.76 7.21 -1.90
CA ASN A 276 1.48 8.19 -2.95
C ASN A 276 1.15 7.53 -4.31
N ASP A 277 -0.06 7.02 -4.45
CA ASP A 277 -0.49 6.33 -5.65
C ASP A 277 -0.74 7.26 -6.87
N MET A 278 0.32 7.66 -7.57
CA MET A 278 0.21 8.52 -8.76
C MET A 278 -0.36 7.78 -9.97
N SER A 279 0.06 6.53 -10.19
CA SER A 279 -0.45 5.66 -11.28
C SER A 279 -1.82 5.05 -11.04
N LYS A 280 -2.50 5.35 -9.92
CA LYS A 280 -3.83 4.80 -9.58
C LYS A 280 -3.85 3.26 -9.44
N TYR A 281 -2.75 2.65 -9.01
CA TYR A 281 -2.69 1.22 -8.74
C TYR A 281 -3.61 0.80 -7.57
N TYR A 282 -3.68 1.62 -6.53
CA TYR A 282 -4.51 1.48 -5.35
C TYR A 282 -5.78 2.33 -5.38
N SER A 283 -6.16 2.90 -6.54
CA SER A 283 -7.34 3.78 -6.64
C SER A 283 -8.67 3.11 -6.29
N ASN A 284 -8.67 1.78 -6.19
CA ASN A 284 -9.82 0.99 -5.78
C ASN A 284 -9.99 0.95 -4.25
N ILE A 285 -9.12 1.59 -3.44
CA ILE A 285 -9.36 1.70 -2.00
C ILE A 285 -10.38 2.82 -1.78
N ILE A 286 -11.62 2.42 -1.56
CA ILE A 286 -12.77 3.29 -1.32
C ILE A 286 -13.11 3.23 0.17
N LEU A 287 -13.10 4.38 0.82
CA LEU A 287 -13.52 4.55 2.21
C LEU A 287 -14.96 5.04 2.23
N SER A 288 -15.77 4.40 3.07
CA SER A 288 -17.15 4.80 3.35
C SER A 288 -17.35 5.01 4.85
N ILE A 289 -18.18 5.99 5.22
CA ILE A 289 -18.61 6.23 6.59
C ILE A 289 -20.09 5.88 6.70
N ASN A 290 -20.42 4.93 7.58
CA ASN A 290 -21.78 4.43 7.79
C ASN A 290 -22.23 4.64 9.24
N ILE A 291 -23.53 4.55 9.50
CA ILE A 291 -24.07 4.56 10.87
C ILE A 291 -23.75 3.21 11.51
N ASP A 292 -23.18 3.21 12.72
CA ASP A 292 -22.98 1.98 13.49
C ASP A 292 -24.33 1.52 14.07
N LYS A 293 -24.81 0.35 13.63
CA LYS A 293 -26.09 -0.23 14.04
C LYS A 293 -25.96 -1.25 15.18
N ASN A 294 -24.74 -1.63 15.53
CA ASN A 294 -24.47 -2.79 16.38
C ASN A 294 -24.24 -2.43 17.85
N GLU A 295 -24.35 -1.16 18.24
CA GLU A 295 -24.26 -0.79 19.65
C GLU A 295 -25.59 -1.04 20.37
N GLU A 296 -25.60 -2.14 21.15
CA GLU A 296 -26.72 -2.68 21.91
C GLU A 296 -27.23 -1.78 23.07
N GLU A 297 -26.65 -0.60 23.29
CA GLU A 297 -27.01 0.26 24.41
C GLU A 297 -28.09 1.29 24.05
N GLY A 298 -29.33 0.80 23.96
CA GLY A 298 -30.51 1.53 24.48
C GLY A 298 -31.30 2.45 23.54
N TYR A 299 -30.89 2.69 22.29
CA TYR A 299 -31.70 3.43 21.32
C TYR A 299 -31.50 2.89 19.89
N GLU A 300 -32.42 2.06 19.40
CA GLU A 300 -32.53 1.79 17.97
C GLU A 300 -32.98 3.07 17.26
N TYR A 301 -32.08 3.73 16.55
CA TYR A 301 -32.46 4.76 15.60
C TYR A 301 -33.27 4.11 14.48
N GLU A 302 -34.47 4.62 14.19
CA GLU A 302 -35.10 4.26 12.93
C GLU A 302 -34.17 4.71 11.80
N ASN A 303 -33.90 3.86 10.80
CA ASN A 303 -33.07 4.19 9.62
C ASN A 303 -33.47 5.52 8.93
N ASN A 304 -34.67 6.01 9.24
CA ASN A 304 -35.24 7.24 8.74
C ASN A 304 -34.81 8.51 9.48
N ASP A 305 -34.08 8.44 10.60
CA ASP A 305 -33.82 9.61 11.45
C ASP A 305 -32.56 10.39 11.09
N ILE A 306 -31.63 9.74 10.40
CA ILE A 306 -30.36 10.32 9.98
C ILE A 306 -30.23 10.21 8.46
N LYS A 307 -29.68 11.25 7.84
CA LYS A 307 -29.27 11.24 6.44
C LYS A 307 -27.82 11.69 6.36
N ILE A 308 -26.99 10.87 5.74
CA ILE A 308 -25.58 11.16 5.51
C ILE A 308 -25.37 11.46 4.03
N ILE A 309 -24.56 12.48 3.71
CA ILE A 309 -24.09 12.75 2.34
C ILE A 309 -22.58 13.03 2.34
N GLY A 310 -21.92 12.78 1.21
CA GLY A 310 -20.50 13.06 1.06
C GLY A 310 -19.61 12.20 1.97
N ASN A 311 -20.05 10.98 2.27
CA ASN A 311 -19.41 10.02 3.20
C ASN A 311 -18.55 8.96 2.52
N VAL A 312 -18.27 9.13 1.24
CA VAL A 312 -17.44 8.22 0.46
C VAL A 312 -16.31 9.01 -0.19
N CYS A 313 -15.09 8.50 -0.09
CA CYS A 313 -13.96 9.01 -0.86
C CYS A 313 -13.05 7.87 -1.31
N ASN A 314 -12.23 8.16 -2.32
CA ASN A 314 -11.20 7.26 -2.80
C ASN A 314 -9.83 7.81 -2.41
N PHE A 315 -8.89 6.94 -2.07
CA PHE A 315 -7.52 7.36 -1.85
C PHE A 315 -6.87 7.76 -3.17
N SER A 316 -6.35 8.98 -3.22
CA SER A 316 -5.52 9.51 -4.30
C SER A 316 -4.29 10.14 -3.68
N LYS A 317 -3.10 9.72 -4.12
CA LYS A 317 -1.83 10.18 -3.52
C LYS A 317 -1.77 9.95 -2.01
N GLY A 318 -2.38 8.85 -1.55
CA GLY A 318 -2.41 8.47 -0.14
C GLY A 318 -3.37 9.27 0.72
N LYS A 319 -4.21 10.12 0.11
CA LYS A 319 -5.17 10.96 0.83
C LYS A 319 -6.60 10.72 0.36
N CYS A 320 -7.55 10.79 1.29
CA CYS A 320 -8.98 10.67 1.05
C CYS A 320 -9.66 11.81 1.79
N GLY A 321 -10.16 12.82 1.07
CA GLY A 321 -10.76 14.01 1.67
C GLY A 321 -12.27 14.02 1.51
N LEU A 322 -13.01 14.12 2.62
CA LEU A 322 -14.45 14.26 2.65
C LEU A 322 -14.86 15.72 2.85
N ASN A 323 -14.58 16.59 1.88
CA ASN A 323 -14.79 18.03 2.01
C ASN A 323 -16.27 18.45 2.16
N ASN A 324 -17.19 17.57 1.73
CA ASN A 324 -18.63 17.82 1.73
C ASN A 324 -19.40 16.82 2.64
N PHE A 325 -18.71 16.18 3.58
CA PHE A 325 -19.36 15.26 4.52
C PHE A 325 -20.33 16.04 5.41
N LYS A 326 -21.60 15.67 5.35
CA LYS A 326 -22.67 16.30 6.12
C LYS A 326 -23.59 15.24 6.69
N ILE A 327 -24.05 15.50 7.90
CA ILE A 327 -25.01 14.65 8.59
C ILE A 327 -26.23 15.49 8.92
N TYR A 328 -27.39 14.99 8.52
CA TYR A 328 -28.67 15.57 8.84
C TYR A 328 -29.42 14.65 9.79
N SER A 329 -30.15 15.22 10.72
CA SER A 329 -30.93 14.52 11.73
C SER A 329 -32.33 15.12 11.85
N LYS A 330 -33.29 14.36 12.37
CA LYS A 330 -34.61 14.90 12.76
C LYS A 330 -34.54 15.71 14.05
N ASN A 331 -33.74 15.26 15.02
CA ASN A 331 -33.55 15.86 16.34
C ASN A 331 -32.07 15.90 16.72
N PRO A 332 -31.67 16.75 17.69
CA PRO A 332 -30.34 16.68 18.28
C PRO A 332 -30.12 15.29 18.91
N LEU A 333 -28.99 14.67 18.64
CA LEU A 333 -28.69 13.31 19.10
C LEU A 333 -27.18 12.99 18.98
N ASN A 334 -26.76 11.91 19.65
CA ASN A 334 -25.39 11.40 19.55
C ASN A 334 -25.34 10.30 18.47
N VAL A 335 -24.47 10.44 17.46
CA VAL A 335 -24.30 9.44 16.41
C VAL A 335 -22.96 8.74 16.57
N ASN A 336 -23.00 7.42 16.53
CA ASN A 336 -21.82 6.60 16.34
C ASN A 336 -21.74 6.18 14.87
N LEU A 337 -20.59 6.46 14.26
CA LEU A 337 -20.31 6.14 12.87
C LEU A 337 -19.19 5.11 12.79
N LEU A 338 -19.29 4.24 11.80
CA LEU A 338 -18.29 3.23 11.49
C LEU A 338 -17.63 3.54 10.14
N LEU A 339 -16.30 3.55 10.15
CA LEU A 339 -15.48 3.59 8.94
C LEU A 339 -15.42 2.18 8.34
N SER A 340 -15.61 2.09 7.03
CA SER A 340 -15.52 0.84 6.28
C SER A 340 -14.75 1.04 4.97
N LEU A 341 -14.25 -0.08 4.44
CA LEU A 341 -13.71 -0.14 3.08
C LEU A 341 -14.67 -0.96 2.22
N ASP A 342 -15.02 -0.45 1.04
CA ASP A 342 -15.97 -1.15 0.14
C ASP A 342 -15.34 -2.38 -0.53
N ASN A 343 -14.01 -2.47 -0.54
CA ASN A 343 -13.28 -3.63 -1.05
C ASN A 343 -12.72 -4.47 0.10
N GLU A 344 -12.76 -5.81 -0.03
CA GLU A 344 -12.23 -6.80 0.92
C GLU A 344 -10.69 -6.79 1.04
N ASN A 345 -10.05 -5.62 1.09
CA ASN A 345 -8.63 -5.51 1.39
C ASN A 345 -8.42 -5.77 2.89
N LYS A 346 -8.41 -7.05 3.26
CA LYS A 346 -8.36 -7.58 4.63
C LYS A 346 -7.14 -7.13 5.46
N ASN A 347 -6.15 -6.48 4.85
CA ASN A 347 -4.89 -6.11 5.48
C ASN A 347 -4.77 -4.61 5.81
N ILE A 348 -5.80 -3.80 5.53
CA ILE A 348 -5.80 -2.37 5.87
C ILE A 348 -6.65 -2.16 7.12
N PHE A 349 -6.07 -1.53 8.12
CA PHE A 349 -6.68 -1.24 9.41
C PHE A 349 -6.94 0.26 9.54
N PHE A 350 -7.97 0.61 10.31
CA PHE A 350 -8.14 1.99 10.77
C PHE A 350 -7.45 2.14 12.11
N LYS A 351 -6.77 3.27 12.34
CA LYS A 351 -6.23 3.60 13.67
C LYS A 351 -7.35 3.65 14.72
N ASN A 352 -8.51 4.14 14.31
CA ASN A 352 -9.78 4.06 15.01
C ASN A 352 -10.87 4.04 13.94
N ASP A 353 -11.68 2.99 13.93
CA ASP A 353 -12.76 2.78 12.96
C ASP A 353 -14.08 3.43 13.40
N LYS A 354 -14.15 3.97 14.63
CA LYS A 354 -15.35 4.60 15.17
C LYS A 354 -15.23 6.11 15.29
N LEU A 355 -16.25 6.82 14.83
CA LEU A 355 -16.41 8.26 15.03
C LEU A 355 -17.62 8.53 15.92
N LYS A 356 -17.42 9.24 17.04
CA LYS A 356 -18.51 9.68 17.93
C LYS A 356 -18.79 11.16 17.68
N LEU A 357 -20.02 11.45 17.25
CA LEU A 357 -20.46 12.81 16.93
C LEU A 357 -21.66 13.22 17.76
N ILE A 358 -21.70 14.48 18.16
CA ILE A 358 -22.86 15.10 18.80
C ILE A 358 -23.49 16.07 17.82
N ILE A 359 -24.70 15.75 17.38
CA ILE A 359 -25.48 16.64 16.51
C ILE A 359 -26.30 17.57 17.39
N ASN A 360 -25.89 18.84 17.44
CA ASN A 360 -26.58 19.87 18.21
C ASN A 360 -27.79 20.44 17.45
N ASN A 361 -28.64 21.12 18.21
CA ASN A 361 -29.66 22.00 17.63
C ASN A 361 -29.01 23.23 16.99
N CYS A 362 -29.78 23.98 16.21
CA CYS A 362 -29.33 25.29 15.72
C CYS A 362 -29.20 26.28 16.88
N ASP A 363 -28.25 27.20 16.76
CA ASP A 363 -28.13 28.30 17.71
C ASP A 363 -29.36 29.21 17.61
N SER A 364 -29.64 29.97 18.67
CA SER A 364 -30.78 30.90 18.71
C SER A 364 -30.77 31.92 17.56
N ASN A 365 -29.58 32.35 17.13
CA ASN A 365 -29.36 33.27 16.02
C ASN A 365 -29.41 32.63 14.63
N GLN A 366 -29.61 31.32 14.52
CA GLN A 366 -29.67 30.60 13.24
C GLN A 366 -31.11 30.19 12.86
N PHE A 367 -31.32 29.98 11.56
CA PHE A 367 -32.56 29.41 11.04
C PHE A 367 -32.51 27.89 11.08
N LYS A 368 -33.57 27.27 11.62
CA LYS A 368 -33.78 25.83 11.58
C LYS A 368 -34.64 25.50 10.36
N MET A 369 -33.98 25.08 9.29
CA MET A 369 -34.59 24.77 8.00
C MET A 369 -34.78 23.25 7.86
N TYR A 370 -35.61 22.79 6.91
CA TYR A 370 -35.92 21.35 6.76
C TYR A 370 -35.77 20.86 5.32
N ILE A 371 -35.01 19.79 5.12
CA ILE A 371 -34.91 19.09 3.83
C ILE A 371 -36.12 18.17 3.67
N LYS A 372 -36.96 18.47 2.66
CA LYS A 372 -38.20 17.72 2.36
C LYS A 372 -39.11 17.57 3.58
N GLY A 373 -39.12 18.56 4.47
CA GLY A 373 -39.91 18.54 5.72
C GLY A 373 -39.48 17.49 6.76
N LYS A 374 -38.33 16.82 6.59
CA LYS A 374 -37.93 15.67 7.43
C LYS A 374 -36.71 15.94 8.29
N TYR A 375 -35.58 16.31 7.70
CA TYR A 375 -34.33 16.50 8.42
C TYR A 375 -34.04 17.98 8.58
N TYR A 376 -33.71 18.43 9.80
CA TYR A 376 -33.39 19.84 9.99
C TYR A 376 -31.95 20.14 9.57
N TYR A 377 -31.68 21.40 9.30
CA TYR A 377 -30.33 21.92 9.17
C TYR A 377 -30.28 23.40 9.57
N CYS A 378 -29.09 23.87 9.91
CA CYS A 378 -28.89 25.21 10.43
C CYS A 378 -28.31 26.12 9.34
N GLU A 379 -28.98 27.25 9.09
CA GLU A 379 -28.48 28.30 8.21
C GLU A 379 -28.20 29.57 9.00
N ASN A 380 -27.08 30.22 8.69
CA ASN A 380 -26.83 31.57 9.17
C ASN A 380 -27.80 32.54 8.46
N PRO A 381 -28.21 33.62 9.14
CA PRO A 381 -29.00 34.68 8.52
C PRO A 381 -28.32 35.20 7.25
N LEU A 382 -29.06 35.23 6.14
CA LEU A 382 -28.63 35.88 4.91
C LEU A 382 -28.87 37.39 5.06
N CYS A 383 -27.89 38.22 4.73
CA CYS A 383 -28.06 39.67 4.68
C CYS A 383 -27.89 40.20 3.26
N GLY A 384 -28.48 41.36 2.99
CA GLY A 384 -28.27 42.10 1.75
C GLY A 384 -26.85 42.65 1.63
N ASP A 385 -26.51 43.15 0.44
CA ASP A 385 -25.18 43.67 0.11
C ASP A 385 -24.77 44.87 1.00
N ASN A 386 -25.74 45.54 1.60
CA ASN A 386 -25.55 46.68 2.50
C ASN A 386 -25.09 46.28 3.91
N CYS A 387 -24.83 44.99 4.18
CA CYS A 387 -24.36 44.49 5.47
C CYS A 387 -22.90 44.03 5.42
N PRO A 388 -21.93 44.95 5.62
CA PRO A 388 -20.51 44.64 5.49
C PRO A 388 -20.00 43.72 6.62
N ALA A 389 -19.44 42.56 6.27
CA ALA A 389 -18.93 41.57 7.23
C ALA A 389 -17.82 42.09 8.17
N SER A 390 -17.14 43.18 7.82
CA SER A 390 -16.07 43.78 8.64
C SER A 390 -16.58 44.72 9.74
N SER A 391 -17.80 45.25 9.63
CA SER A 391 -18.35 46.27 10.53
C SER A 391 -19.79 46.00 10.97
N ALA A 392 -20.41 44.93 10.49
CA ALA A 392 -21.76 44.52 10.84
C ALA A 392 -21.88 43.00 11.01
N MET A 393 -22.88 42.57 11.78
CA MET A 393 -23.29 41.19 11.93
C MET A 393 -24.74 41.02 11.45
N CYS A 394 -24.99 39.92 10.75
CA CYS A 394 -26.34 39.57 10.30
C CYS A 394 -27.10 38.82 11.39
N ILE A 395 -28.29 39.30 11.74
CA ILE A 395 -29.10 38.77 12.84
C ILE A 395 -30.44 38.27 12.31
N LYS A 396 -30.85 37.12 12.84
CA LYS A 396 -32.15 36.51 12.57
C LYS A 396 -33.29 37.38 13.08
N ASN A 397 -34.28 37.61 12.23
CA ASN A 397 -35.53 38.22 12.64
C ASN A 397 -36.43 37.18 13.34
N GLU A 398 -36.72 37.37 14.63
CA GLU A 398 -37.47 36.40 15.45
C GLU A 398 -38.91 36.15 14.95
N ASN A 399 -39.49 37.10 14.22
CA ASN A 399 -40.90 37.03 13.80
C ASN A 399 -41.14 36.18 12.54
N LYS A 400 -40.08 35.67 11.87
CA LYS A 400 -40.22 34.93 10.61
C LYS A 400 -39.34 33.68 10.58
N ASN A 401 -39.90 32.59 10.06
CA ASN A 401 -39.21 31.31 9.87
C ASN A 401 -38.54 31.17 8.48
N THR A 402 -38.37 32.28 7.75
CA THR A 402 -37.81 32.30 6.40
C THR A 402 -36.50 33.08 6.40
N ASN A 403 -35.42 32.42 5.95
CA ASN A 403 -34.10 33.03 5.84
C ASN A 403 -34.02 33.91 4.56
N ASP A 404 -34.60 35.10 4.61
CA ASP A 404 -34.62 36.06 3.49
C ASP A 404 -33.72 37.25 3.79
N LYS A 405 -32.86 37.60 2.83
CA LYS A 405 -31.91 38.71 2.91
C LYS A 405 -32.54 40.07 3.19
N ASN A 406 -33.82 40.25 2.83
CA ASN A 406 -34.55 41.51 3.04
C ASN A 406 -35.28 41.55 4.39
N LEU A 407 -35.32 40.44 5.12
CA LEU A 407 -36.06 40.32 6.37
C LEU A 407 -35.16 40.22 7.60
N ASN A 408 -33.93 39.73 7.42
CA ASN A 408 -32.91 39.69 8.46
C ASN A 408 -32.37 41.09 8.77
N ILE A 409 -31.91 41.28 10.00
CA ILE A 409 -31.47 42.57 10.52
C ILE A 409 -29.95 42.66 10.40
N CYS A 410 -29.45 43.74 9.82
CA CYS A 410 -28.04 44.07 9.86
C CYS A 410 -27.77 44.95 11.08
N GLU A 411 -26.98 44.47 12.04
CA GLU A 411 -26.60 45.23 13.23
C GLU A 411 -25.11 45.55 13.22
N CYS A 412 -24.75 46.81 13.48
CA CYS A 412 -23.35 47.22 13.52
C CYS A 412 -22.62 46.58 14.69
N ILE A 413 -21.42 46.05 14.46
CA ILE A 413 -20.58 45.57 15.55
C ILE A 413 -20.13 46.76 16.41
N LYS A 414 -19.88 46.52 17.70
CA LYS A 414 -19.47 47.56 18.64
C LYS A 414 -18.30 48.41 18.09
N GLY A 415 -18.45 49.73 18.12
CA GLY A 415 -17.50 50.69 17.55
C GLY A 415 -17.82 51.14 16.12
N TRP A 416 -18.95 50.71 15.55
CA TRP A 416 -19.46 51.15 14.24
C TRP A 416 -20.91 51.62 14.34
N LYS A 417 -21.29 52.55 13.45
CA LYS A 417 -22.63 53.15 13.35
C LYS A 417 -22.93 53.61 11.91
N GLY A 418 -24.16 54.07 11.70
CA GLY A 418 -24.70 54.45 10.39
C GLY A 418 -25.54 53.33 9.79
N ASP A 419 -26.37 53.65 8.79
CA ASP A 419 -27.35 52.73 8.20
C ASP A 419 -26.72 51.48 7.56
N GLU A 420 -25.45 51.57 7.16
CA GLU A 420 -24.67 50.47 6.58
C GLU A 420 -23.41 50.18 7.40
N CYS A 421 -23.36 50.64 8.66
CA CYS A 421 -22.22 50.46 9.56
C CYS A 421 -20.89 50.96 8.98
N GLN A 422 -20.95 52.08 8.24
CA GLN A 422 -19.84 52.68 7.52
C GLN A 422 -19.05 53.71 8.35
N LEU A 423 -19.60 54.17 9.49
CA LEU A 423 -18.97 55.18 10.33
C LEU A 423 -18.41 54.53 11.60
N LYS A 424 -17.13 54.76 11.91
CA LYS A 424 -16.56 54.37 13.21
C LYS A 424 -17.13 55.26 14.32
N ASP A 425 -17.52 54.65 15.43
CA ASP A 425 -18.01 55.35 16.60
C ASP A 425 -16.89 55.52 17.65
N TYR A 426 -16.18 56.64 17.56
CA TYR A 426 -15.05 56.96 18.43
C TYR A 426 -15.44 57.24 19.90
N ALA A 427 -16.74 57.30 20.22
CA ALA A 427 -17.22 57.43 21.59
C ALA A 427 -17.20 56.09 22.36
N ILE A 428 -17.01 54.97 21.67
CA ILE A 428 -17.04 53.62 22.22
C ILE A 428 -15.70 52.94 21.88
N ILE A 429 -14.63 53.33 22.57
CA ILE A 429 -13.35 52.60 22.59
C ILE A 429 -13.31 51.74 23.85
#